data_AF-A0A9D4CGG7-F1
#
_entry.id   AF-A0A9D4CGG7-F1
#
_cell.length_a   1.000
_cell.length_b   1.000
_cell.length_c   1.000
_cell.angle_alpha   90.00
_cell.angle_beta   90.00
_cell.angle_gamma   90.00
#
_symmetry.space_group_name_H-M   'P 1'
#
loop_
_entity.id
_entity.type
_entity.pdbx_description
1 polymer ?
#
loop_
_entity_poly.entity_id
_entity_poly.type
_entity_poly.pdbx_seq_one_letter_code
_entity_poly.pdbx_strand_id
1 'polypeptide(L)'
;MDTITGHYDINVLAVWGSIVTGNGASHLKEVMATMDAPSLSQPAFTRIEAQVGASWECISQDELLAAGAEERRLAIEDNCFHQGVPAITVVADGGWSKRTHKHS
;
A
#
# COMPACT_ATOMS: atom_id res chain seq x y z
N MET A 1 -16.42 0.98 8.45
CA MET A 1 -15.29 1.82 8.87
C MET A 1 -15.17 1.66 10.37
N ASP A 2 -14.44 0.64 10.81
CA ASP A 2 -14.13 0.50 12.22
C ASP A 2 -13.10 1.54 12.62
N THR A 3 -13.46 2.27 13.66
CA THR A 3 -12.66 3.28 14.36
C THR A 3 -11.26 2.77 14.70
N ILE A 4 -10.27 3.66 14.54
CA ILE A 4 -8.85 3.48 14.89
C ILE A 4 -8.72 3.28 16.42
N THR A 5 -9.04 2.09 16.92
CA THR A 5 -8.85 1.71 18.34
C THR A 5 -8.10 0.39 18.49
N GLY A 6 -7.27 0.03 17.49
CA GLY A 6 -6.23 -0.97 17.64
C GLY A 6 -4.96 -0.32 18.19
N HIS A 7 -4.44 -0.79 19.31
CA HIS A 7 -3.14 -0.33 19.83
C HIS A 7 -2.04 -0.94 18.97
N TYR A 8 -1.72 -0.31 17.84
CA TYR A 8 -0.63 -0.74 16.96
C TYR A 8 0.72 -0.37 17.57
N ASP A 9 1.73 -1.19 17.30
CA ASP A 9 3.11 -0.89 17.71
C ASP A 9 3.56 0.45 17.10
N ILE A 10 4.04 1.36 17.93
CA ILE A 10 4.40 2.72 17.52
C ILE A 10 5.49 2.73 16.44
N ASN A 11 6.39 1.75 16.45
CA ASN A 11 7.44 1.64 15.44
C ASN A 11 6.86 1.20 14.10
N VAL A 12 5.85 0.31 14.11
CA VAL A 12 5.11 -0.07 12.90
C VAL A 12 4.41 1.15 12.32
N LEU A 13 3.72 1.94 13.14
CA LEU A 13 3.05 3.16 12.69
C LEU A 13 4.03 4.19 12.14
N ALA A 14 5.17 4.40 12.78
CA ALA A 14 6.20 5.33 12.33
C ALA A 14 6.79 4.93 10.97
N VAL A 15 7.10 3.64 10.79
CA VAL A 15 7.61 3.11 9.52
C VAL A 15 6.54 3.15 8.43
N TRP A 16 5.31 2.74 8.74
CA TRP A 16 4.18 2.83 7.81
C TRP A 16 4.01 4.27 7.30
N GLY A 17 3.91 5.24 8.23
CA GLY A 17 3.77 6.66 7.90
C GLY A 17 4.91 7.18 7.02
N SER A 18 6.14 6.73 7.29
CA SER A 18 7.30 7.04 6.45
C SER A 18 7.13 6.51 5.03
N ILE A 19 6.75 5.23 4.85
CA ILE A 19 6.63 4.61 3.53
C ILE A 19 5.54 5.28 2.69
N VAL A 20 4.36 5.54 3.27
CA VAL A 20 3.24 6.15 2.52
C VAL A 20 3.50 7.61 2.12
N THR A 21 4.39 8.30 2.85
CA THR A 21 4.84 9.66 2.48
C THR A 21 6.02 9.65 1.51
N GLY A 22 6.53 8.46 1.14
CA GLY A 22 7.67 8.30 0.23
C GLY A 22 9.02 8.48 0.89
N ASN A 23 9.10 8.35 2.21
CA ASN A 23 10.29 8.56 3.02
C ASN A 23 10.90 7.25 3.50
N GLY A 24 12.22 7.23 3.65
CA GLY A 24 12.98 6.08 4.19
C GLY A 24 13.52 6.29 5.60
N ALA A 25 14.26 5.30 6.08
CA ALA A 25 14.83 5.26 7.43
C ALA A 25 15.64 6.52 7.81
N SER A 26 16.43 7.08 6.89
CA SER A 26 17.22 8.29 7.14
C SER A 26 16.33 9.51 7.46
N HIS A 27 15.25 9.69 6.70
CA HIS A 27 14.32 10.79 6.93
C HIS A 27 13.55 10.62 8.24
N LEU A 28 13.11 9.40 8.54
CA LEU A 28 12.48 9.12 9.83
C LEU A 28 13.44 9.45 10.99
N LYS A 29 14.72 9.11 10.86
CA LYS A 29 15.74 9.45 11.86
C LYS A 29 15.91 10.95 12.05
N GLU A 30 15.88 11.74 10.97
CA GLU A 30 15.93 13.20 11.05
C GLU A 30 14.72 13.77 11.79
N VAL A 31 13.51 13.28 11.46
CA VAL A 31 12.27 13.67 12.13
C VAL A 31 12.31 13.35 13.63
N MET A 32 12.79 12.17 14.03
CA MET A 32 12.91 11.82 15.45
C MET A 32 13.97 12.67 16.17
N ALA A 33 15.07 13.01 15.50
CA ALA A 33 16.12 13.85 16.07
C ALA A 33 15.66 15.29 16.33
N THR A 34 14.83 15.89 15.46
CA THR A 34 14.28 17.24 15.69
C THR A 34 13.33 17.30 16.89
N MET A 35 12.75 16.16 17.26
CA MET A 35 11.87 16.02 18.42
C MET A 35 12.62 15.57 19.70
N ASP A 36 13.94 15.44 19.66
CA ASP A 36 14.77 14.87 20.76
C ASP A 36 14.28 13.47 21.20
N ALA A 37 13.84 12.65 20.23
CA ALA A 37 13.30 11.32 20.46
C ALA A 37 14.23 10.22 19.90
N PRO A 38 14.29 9.04 20.54
CA PRO A 38 15.08 7.92 20.03
C PRO A 38 14.50 7.43 18.69
N SER A 39 15.40 7.19 17.73
CA SER A 39 15.05 6.65 16.41
C SER A 39 15.30 5.14 16.33
N LEU A 40 14.64 4.51 15.37
CA LEU A 40 14.93 3.14 14.94
C LEU A 40 16.31 3.03 14.30
N SER A 41 16.94 1.87 14.47
CA SER A 41 18.11 1.48 13.69
C SER A 41 17.70 1.06 12.28
N GLN A 42 18.62 1.15 11.32
CA GLN A 42 18.37 0.72 9.94
C GLN A 42 17.84 -0.73 9.84
N PRO A 43 18.43 -1.74 10.54
CA PRO A 43 17.91 -3.10 10.47
C PRO A 43 16.50 -3.24 11.06
N ALA A 44 16.19 -2.48 12.12
CA ALA A 44 14.86 -2.50 12.71
C ALA A 44 13.82 -1.89 11.75
N PHE A 45 14.15 -0.77 11.10
CA PHE A 45 13.32 -0.16 10.06
C PHE A 45 13.03 -1.14 8.93
N THR A 46 14.08 -1.71 8.32
CA THR A 46 13.93 -2.61 7.16
C THR A 46 13.11 -3.86 7.48
N ARG A 47 13.23 -4.40 8.70
CA ARG A 47 12.40 -5.52 9.14
C ARG A 47 10.92 -5.15 9.22
N ILE A 48 10.61 -3.97 9.77
CA ILE A 48 9.23 -3.48 9.89
C ILE A 48 8.67 -3.12 8.51
N GLU A 49 9.47 -2.49 7.64
CA GLU A 49 9.11 -2.19 6.26
C GLU A 49 8.70 -3.47 5.51
N ALA A 50 9.47 -4.55 5.63
CA ALA A 50 9.12 -5.84 5.04
C ALA A 50 7.82 -6.42 5.61
N GLN A 51 7.59 -6.29 6.92
CA GLN A 51 6.34 -6.73 7.55
C GLN A 51 5.13 -5.94 7.02
N VAL A 52 5.25 -4.61 6.92
CA VAL A 52 4.20 -3.74 6.39
C VAL A 52 3.93 -4.09 4.92
N GLY A 53 4.98 -4.24 4.11
CA GLY A 53 4.88 -4.63 2.71
C GLY A 53 4.16 -5.96 2.50
N ALA A 54 4.49 -6.99 3.28
CA ALA A 54 3.81 -8.29 3.22
C ALA A 54 2.32 -8.20 3.60
N SER A 55 1.99 -7.32 4.55
CA SER A 55 0.59 -7.10 4.95
C SER A 55 -0.21 -6.41 3.84
N TRP A 56 0.39 -5.41 3.18
CA TRP A 56 -0.22 -4.73 2.04
C TRP A 56 -0.40 -5.68 0.86
N GLU A 57 0.61 -6.49 0.53
CA GLU A 57 0.52 -7.46 -0.56
C GLU A 57 -0.65 -8.43 -0.37
N CYS A 58 -0.78 -8.98 0.83
CA CYS A 58 -1.89 -9.88 1.20
C CYS A 58 -3.26 -9.21 1.01
N ILE A 59 -3.45 -8.02 1.58
CA ILE A 59 -4.72 -7.28 1.50
C ILE A 59 -5.03 -6.89 0.05
N SER A 60 -4.06 -6.35 -0.68
CA SER A 60 -4.24 -5.96 -2.08
C SER A 60 -4.55 -7.15 -2.98
N GLN A 61 -3.98 -8.34 -2.69
CA GLN A 61 -4.29 -9.55 -3.44
C GLN A 61 -5.75 -9.99 -3.21
N ASP A 62 -6.20 -10.00 -1.95
CA ASP A 62 -7.58 -10.37 -1.61
C ASP A 62 -8.60 -9.41 -2.24
N GLU A 63 -8.34 -8.10 -2.18
CA GLU A 63 -9.19 -7.09 -2.81
C GLU A 63 -9.22 -7.22 -4.33
N LEU A 64 -8.07 -7.49 -4.97
CA LEU A 64 -7.99 -7.68 -6.41
C LEU A 64 -8.79 -8.91 -6.87
N LEU A 65 -8.73 -10.01 -6.12
CA LEU A 65 -9.50 -11.22 -6.41
C LEU A 65 -11.01 -10.98 -6.25
N ALA A 66 -11.41 -10.28 -5.18
CA ALA A 66 -12.81 -9.94 -4.94
C ALA A 66 -13.36 -9.00 -6.03
N ALA A 67 -12.61 -7.96 -6.40
CA ALA A 67 -12.97 -7.04 -7.48
C ALA A 67 -13.08 -7.79 -8.82
N GLY A 68 -12.11 -8.64 -9.16
CA GLY A 68 -12.15 -9.40 -10.41
C GLY A 68 -13.31 -10.40 -10.49
N ALA A 69 -13.73 -10.99 -9.36
CA ALA A 69 -14.91 -11.85 -9.31
C ALA A 69 -16.20 -11.06 -9.59
N GLU A 70 -16.31 -9.86 -9.04
CA GLU A 70 -17.46 -8.98 -9.25
C GLU A 70 -17.50 -8.40 -10.67
N GLU A 71 -16.36 -7.92 -11.20
CA GLU A 71 -16.23 -7.46 -12.58
C GLU A 71 -16.63 -8.55 -13.57
N ARG A 72 -16.22 -9.80 -13.32
CA ARG A 72 -16.62 -10.95 -14.15
C ARG A 72 -18.12 -11.21 -14.08
N ARG A 73 -18.74 -11.13 -12.89
CA ARG A 73 -20.18 -11.33 -12.71
C ARG A 73 -20.97 -10.30 -13.52
N LEU A 74 -20.63 -9.03 -13.37
CA LEU A 74 -21.27 -7.91 -14.09
C LEU A 74 -21.12 -8.03 -15.60
N ALA A 75 -19.92 -8.37 -16.10
CA ALA A 75 -19.68 -8.55 -17.52
C ALA A 75 -20.53 -9.68 -18.14
N ILE A 76 -20.76 -10.78 -17.40
CA ILE A 76 -21.63 -11.87 -17.86
C ILE A 76 -23.10 -11.44 -17.87
N GLU A 77 -23.54 -10.73 -16.83
CA GLU A 77 -24.92 -10.22 -16.74
C GLU A 77 -25.25 -9.25 -17.88
N ASP A 78 -24.29 -8.39 -18.25
CA ASP A 78 -24.43 -7.43 -19.35
C ASP A 78 -24.08 -8.01 -20.73
N ASN A 79 -23.75 -9.31 -20.82
CA ASN A 79 -23.29 -9.98 -22.02
C ASN A 79 -22.13 -9.25 -22.73
N CYS A 80 -21.22 -8.68 -21.93
CA CYS A 80 -20.07 -7.90 -22.40
C CYS A 80 -18.81 -8.79 -22.44
N PHE A 81 -18.34 -9.06 -23.66
CA PHE A 81 -17.20 -9.93 -23.89
C PHE A 81 -16.19 -9.27 -24.82
N HIS A 82 -14.91 -9.39 -24.47
CA HIS A 82 -13.80 -9.08 -25.36
C HIS A 82 -13.14 -10.39 -25.79
N GLN A 83 -13.25 -10.75 -27.08
CA GLN A 83 -12.66 -11.97 -27.63
C GLN A 83 -13.05 -13.26 -26.88
N GLY A 84 -14.30 -13.33 -26.39
CA GLY A 84 -14.81 -14.48 -25.64
C GLY A 84 -14.46 -14.49 -24.15
N VAL A 85 -13.76 -13.46 -23.65
CA VAL A 85 -13.48 -13.26 -22.22
C VAL A 85 -14.43 -12.20 -21.66
N PRO A 86 -15.14 -12.44 -20.54
CA PRO A 86 -15.95 -11.40 -19.89
C PRO A 86 -15.09 -10.17 -19.58
N ALA A 87 -15.54 -8.99 -20.00
CA ALA A 87 -14.81 -7.75 -19.80
C ALA A 87 -15.77 -6.60 -19.49
N ILE A 88 -15.40 -5.77 -18.53
CA ILE A 88 -16.15 -4.56 -18.15
C ILE A 88 -15.23 -3.34 -18.29
N THR A 89 -15.82 -2.18 -18.58
CA THR A 89 -15.07 -0.92 -18.59
C THR A 89 -14.85 -0.46 -17.15
N VAL A 90 -13.59 -0.37 -16.75
CA VAL A 90 -13.17 0.18 -15.46
C VAL A 90 -12.69 1.62 -15.63
N VAL A 91 -13.03 2.49 -14.68
CA VAL A 91 -12.50 3.86 -14.61
C VAL A 91 -11.30 3.84 -13.67
N ALA A 92 -10.10 3.95 -14.23
CA ALA A 92 -8.88 4.10 -13.44
C ALA A 92 -8.68 5.57 -13.06
N ASP A 93 -8.34 5.84 -11.80
CA ASP A 93 -8.05 7.19 -11.27
C ASP A 93 -6.65 7.71 -11.66
N GLY A 94 -5.84 6.90 -12.37
CA GLY A 94 -4.46 7.22 -12.74
C GLY A 94 -3.52 7.37 -11.53
N GLY A 95 -4.01 7.00 -10.34
CA GLY A 95 -3.50 7.40 -9.04
C GLY A 95 -2.33 6.60 -8.49
N TRP A 96 -1.39 6.12 -9.32
CA TRP A 96 -0.04 5.78 -8.87
C TRP A 96 0.92 5.59 -10.04
N SER A 97 0.98 6.58 -10.95
CA SER A 97 2.03 6.58 -11.96
C SER A 97 3.38 6.82 -11.27
N LYS A 98 4.26 5.81 -11.32
CA LYS A 98 5.63 5.81 -10.79
C LYS A 98 6.23 7.20 -10.60
N ARG A 99 6.60 7.56 -9.37
CA ARG A 99 7.65 8.56 -9.17
C ARG A 99 8.98 7.91 -9.60
N THR A 100 9.39 8.11 -10.85
CA THR A 100 10.76 7.76 -11.25
C THR A 100 11.71 8.78 -10.62
N HIS A 101 12.36 8.41 -9.53
CA HIS A 101 13.59 9.10 -9.10
C HIS A 101 14.73 8.61 -9.97
N LYS A 102 14.82 9.12 -11.20
CA LYS A 102 16.07 9.11 -11.95
C LYS A 102 17.07 9.93 -11.13
N HIS A 103 18.00 9.26 -10.47
CA HIS A 103 19.28 9.85 -10.12
C HIS A 103 20.26 9.43 -11.21
N SER A 104 20.73 10.42 -11.97
CA SER A 104 21.93 10.28 -12.81
C SER A 104 23.17 10.26 -11.93
#